data_AF-A0A8T1SHZ9-F1
#
_entry.id   AF-A0A8T1SHZ9-F1
#
_cell.length_a   1.000
_cell.length_b   1.000
_cell.length_c   1.000
_cell.angle_alpha   90.00
_cell.angle_beta   90.00
_cell.angle_gamma   90.00
#
_symmetry.space_group_name_H-M   'P 1'
#
loop_
_entity.id
_entity.type
_entity.pdbx_description
1 polymer ?
#
loop_
_entity_poly.entity_id
_entity_poly.type
_entity_poly.pdbx_seq_one_letter_code
_entity_poly.pdbx_strand_id
1 'polypeptide(L)'
;LYGRQWKYLTVLNLVLQAVFYGISFLADVLRLIKKLPSVKYIISCRDLLFSVLAFPVATFVFMSFWVLYTYNRELVYPKSLDGIIPMWLNH
;
A
#
# COMPACT_ATOMS: atom_id res chain seq x y z
N LEU A 1 18.71 -18.62 2.94
CA LEU A 1 17.72 -18.41 4.02
C LEU A 1 17.48 -16.92 4.29
N TYR A 2 17.30 -16.08 3.26
CA TYR A 2 17.19 -14.61 3.44
C TYR A 2 16.06 -14.02 2.58
N GLY A 3 15.21 -13.18 3.19
CA GLY A 3 14.17 -12.37 2.53
C GLY A 3 12.79 -13.02 2.33
N ARG A 4 12.23 -13.75 3.30
CA ARG A 4 10.99 -14.56 3.11
C ARG A 4 9.77 -13.75 2.63
N GLN A 5 9.35 -12.74 3.41
CA GLN A 5 8.14 -11.93 3.13
C GLN A 5 8.47 -10.63 2.36
N TRP A 6 9.69 -10.13 2.46
CA TRP A 6 10.15 -8.90 1.80
C TRP A 6 10.27 -9.01 0.27
N LYS A 7 10.12 -10.22 -0.27
CA LYS A 7 10.02 -10.46 -1.72
C LYS A 7 8.65 -10.09 -2.29
N TYR A 8 7.62 -10.03 -1.45
CA TYR A 8 6.27 -9.76 -1.92
C TYR A 8 6.06 -8.26 -2.08
N LEU A 9 5.68 -7.86 -3.28
CA LEU A 9 5.36 -6.47 -3.60
C LEU A 9 4.20 -5.94 -2.73
N THR A 10 3.28 -6.81 -2.30
CA THR A 10 2.19 -6.47 -1.35
C THR A 10 2.73 -6.03 0.02
N VAL A 11 3.75 -6.73 0.55
CA VAL A 11 4.40 -6.37 1.82
C VAL A 11 5.18 -5.07 1.68
N LEU A 12 5.92 -4.92 0.57
CA LEU A 12 6.65 -3.69 0.29
C LEU A 12 5.70 -2.49 0.10
N ASN A 13 4.57 -2.69 -0.58
CA ASN A 13 3.52 -1.68 -0.74
C ASN A 13 2.94 -1.26 0.62
N LEU A 14 2.69 -2.21 1.53
CA LEU A 14 2.20 -1.91 2.87
C LEU A 14 3.20 -1.06 3.67
N VAL A 15 4.49 -1.41 3.62
CA VAL A 15 5.55 -0.62 4.27
C VAL A 15 5.66 0.78 3.66
N LEU A 16 5.62 0.87 2.33
CA LEU A 16 5.67 2.15 1.60
C LEU A 16 4.51 3.07 2.01
N GLN A 17 3.29 2.52 2.07
CA GLN A 17 2.10 3.27 2.51
C GLN A 17 2.22 3.70 3.97
N ALA A 18 2.68 2.82 4.87
CA ALA A 18 2.88 3.17 6.27
C ALA A 18 3.88 4.34 6.45
N VAL A 19 5.00 4.30 5.72
CA VAL A 19 5.98 5.39 5.69
C VAL A 19 5.37 6.68 5.14
N PHE A 20 4.63 6.59 4.02
CA PHE A 20 3.96 7.73 3.41
C PHE A 20 2.97 8.41 4.38
N TYR A 21 2.09 7.64 5.02
CA TYR A 21 1.14 8.18 6.00
C TYR A 21 1.84 8.71 7.25
N GLY A 22 2.94 8.08 7.69
CA GLY A 22 3.76 8.59 8.80
C GLY A 22 4.37 9.96 8.49
N ILE A 23 4.95 10.14 7.29
CA ILE A 23 5.48 11.44 6.84
C ILE A 23 4.35 12.47 6.73
N SER A 24 3.20 12.07 6.18
CA SER A 24 2.03 12.94 6.04
C SER A 24 1.54 13.44 7.40
N PHE A 25 1.38 12.53 8.36
CA PHE A 25 0.96 12.86 9.71
C PHE A 25 1.96 13.80 10.40
N LEU A 26 3.26 13.52 10.30
CA LEU A 26 4.29 14.37 10.87
C LEU A 26 4.29 15.77 10.24
N ALA A 27 4.13 15.86 8.92
CA ALA A 27 4.02 17.12 8.20
C ALA A 27 2.85 17.97 8.70
N ASP A 28 1.68 17.35 8.92
CA ASP A 28 0.47 18.02 9.39
C ASP A 28 0.60 18.47 10.85
N VAL A 29 1.16 17.64 11.73
CA VAL A 29 1.45 18.01 13.13
C VAL A 29 2.44 19.18 13.20
N LEU A 30 3.51 19.15 12.42
CA LEU A 30 4.49 20.25 12.37
C LEU A 30 3.88 21.55 11.83
N ARG A 31 2.97 21.44 10.86
CA ARG A 31 2.23 22.58 10.30
C ARG A 31 1.32 23.22 11.35
N LEU A 32 0.65 22.41 12.18
CA LEU A 32 -0.21 22.88 13.26
C LEU A 32 0.59 23.59 14.36
N ILE A 33 1.76 23.05 14.75
CA ILE A 33 2.52 23.56 15.90
C ILE A 33 3.37 24.78 15.55
N LYS A 34 4.10 24.76 14.43
CA LYS A 34 5.24 25.68 14.25
C LYS A 34 5.12 26.70 13.12
N LYS A 35 4.06 26.69 12.28
CA LYS A 35 3.91 27.57 11.09
C LYS A 35 5.25 27.80 10.34
N LEU A 36 6.09 26.77 10.24
CA LEU A 36 7.44 26.87 9.70
C LEU A 36 7.41 26.90 8.16
N PRO A 37 8.28 27.72 7.51
CA PRO A 37 8.42 27.71 6.05
C PRO A 37 8.94 26.37 5.51
N SER A 38 9.61 25.57 6.36
CA SER A 38 10.15 24.24 6.06
C SER A 38 9.09 23.20 5.68
N VAL A 39 7.81 23.45 6.00
CA VAL A 39 6.69 22.56 5.69
C VAL A 39 6.50 22.40 4.18
N LYS A 40 6.85 23.41 3.36
CA LYS A 40 6.75 23.32 1.89
C LYS A 40 7.61 22.20 1.30
N TYR A 41 8.83 22.02 1.80
CA TYR A 41 9.73 20.97 1.31
C TYR A 41 9.25 19.57 1.71
N ILE A 42 8.72 19.43 2.93
CA ILE A 42 8.14 18.17 3.42
C ILE A 42 6.90 17.79 2.60
N ILE A 43 6.03 18.75 2.32
CA ILE A 43 4.84 18.54 1.46
C ILE A 43 5.27 18.14 0.06
N SER A 44 6.23 18.85 -0.56
CA SER A 44 6.72 18.51 -1.89
C SER A 44 7.34 17.10 -1.94
N CYS A 45 8.16 16.74 -0.94
CA CYS A 45 8.71 15.39 -0.83
C CYS A 45 7.62 14.32 -0.68
N ARG A 46 6.62 14.57 0.18
CA ARG A 46 5.45 13.70 0.34
C ARG A 46 4.70 13.53 -0.98
N ASP A 47 4.42 14.63 -1.68
CA ASP A 47 3.66 14.60 -2.93
C ASP A 47 4.44 13.87 -4.05
N LEU A 48 5.76 14.02 -4.10
CA LEU A 48 6.63 13.24 -4.98
C LEU A 48 6.64 11.75 -4.62
N LEU A 49 6.79 11.40 -3.34
CA LEU A 49 6.72 10.01 -2.86
C LEU A 49 5.38 9.38 -3.20
N PHE A 50 4.28 10.12 -3.06
CA PHE A 50 2.96 9.67 -3.45
C PHE A 50 2.89 9.40 -4.95
N SER A 51 3.19 10.42 -5.75
CA SER A 51 2.97 10.38 -7.19
C SER A 51 3.87 9.38 -7.91
N VAL A 52 5.11 9.20 -7.45
CA VAL A 52 6.11 8.36 -8.12
C VAL A 52 6.11 6.93 -7.62
N LEU A 53 5.81 6.71 -6.33
CA LEU A 53 5.94 5.39 -5.71
C LEU A 53 4.63 4.88 -5.13
N ALA A 54 4.06 5.56 -4.13
CA ALA A 54 2.94 4.99 -3.37
C ALA A 54 1.70 4.76 -4.24
N PHE A 55 1.35 5.71 -5.10
CA PHE A 55 0.21 5.59 -6.00
C PHE A 55 0.45 4.54 -7.10
N PRO A 56 1.52 4.61 -7.92
CA PRO A 56 1.73 3.62 -8.98
C PRO A 56 1.87 2.17 -8.46
N VAL A 57 2.60 1.96 -7.37
CA VAL A 57 2.81 0.61 -6.81
C VAL A 57 1.50 0.06 -6.24
N ALA A 58 0.74 0.87 -5.51
CA ALA A 58 -0.55 0.44 -4.98
C ALA A 58 -1.54 0.13 -6.10
N THR A 59 -1.63 0.98 -7.12
CA THR A 59 -2.48 0.74 -8.30
C THR A 59 -2.05 -0.53 -9.01
N PHE A 60 -0.76 -0.76 -9.22
CA PHE A 60 -0.28 -1.98 -9.86
C PHE A 60 -0.64 -3.24 -9.07
N VAL A 61 -0.41 -3.26 -7.76
CA VAL A 61 -0.74 -4.40 -6.90
C VAL A 61 -2.25 -4.66 -6.91
N PHE A 62 -3.06 -3.60 -6.75
CA PHE A 62 -4.52 -3.68 -6.77
C PHE A 62 -5.04 -4.19 -8.10
N MET A 63 -4.62 -3.57 -9.21
CA MET A 63 -5.04 -3.96 -10.55
C MET A 63 -4.61 -5.38 -10.88
N SER A 64 -3.37 -5.76 -10.58
CA SER A 64 -2.88 -7.10 -10.84
C SER A 64 -3.69 -8.15 -10.09
N PHE A 65 -3.99 -7.92 -8.81
CA PHE A 65 -4.81 -8.83 -8.01
C PHE A 65 -6.22 -8.99 -8.62
N TRP A 66 -6.93 -7.89 -8.85
CA TRP A 66 -8.32 -7.94 -9.31
C TRP A 66 -8.47 -8.40 -10.75
N VAL A 67 -7.55 -8.01 -11.64
CA VAL A 67 -7.52 -8.51 -13.02
C VAL A 67 -7.31 -10.02 -13.01
N LEU A 68 -6.33 -10.54 -12.26
CA LEU A 68 -6.12 -11.99 -12.17
C LEU A 68 -7.31 -12.70 -11.54
N TYR A 69 -7.86 -12.16 -10.47
CA TYR A 69 -9.01 -12.74 -9.77
C TYR A 69 -10.26 -12.80 -10.66
N THR A 70 -10.55 -11.75 -11.41
CA THR A 70 -11.72 -11.68 -12.31
C THR A 70 -11.50 -12.48 -13.60
N TYR A 71 -10.27 -12.53 -14.12
CA TYR A 71 -9.93 -13.34 -15.29
C TYR A 71 -9.99 -14.84 -14.98
N ASN A 72 -9.28 -15.27 -13.93
CA ASN A 72 -9.35 -16.63 -13.42
C ASN A 72 -9.05 -16.67 -11.93
N ARG A 73 -10.12 -16.71 -11.13
CA ARG A 73 -10.09 -16.77 -9.68
C ARG A 73 -9.18 -17.87 -9.13
N GLU A 74 -9.07 -19.02 -9.80
CA GLU A 74 -8.28 -20.16 -9.30
C GLU A 74 -6.77 -19.86 -9.21
N LEU A 75 -6.27 -18.85 -9.93
CA LEU A 75 -4.87 -18.40 -9.87
C LEU A 75 -4.51 -17.71 -8.55
N VAL A 76 -5.50 -17.13 -7.87
CA VAL A 76 -5.31 -16.32 -6.67
C VAL A 76 -6.01 -16.95 -5.46
N TYR A 77 -7.20 -17.52 -5.67
CA TYR A 77 -8.05 -18.10 -4.65
C TYR A 77 -8.74 -19.37 -5.19
N PRO A 78 -8.11 -20.56 -5.04
CA PRO A 78 -8.70 -21.82 -5.51
C PRO A 78 -9.98 -22.20 -4.75
N LYS A 79 -10.91 -22.87 -5.43
CA LYS A 79 -12.23 -23.27 -4.90
C LYS A 79 -12.16 -24.18 -3.67
N SER A 80 -11.06 -24.91 -3.48
CA SER A 80 -10.84 -25.72 -2.28
C SER A 80 -10.82 -24.88 -1.00
N LEU A 81 -10.48 -23.59 -1.10
CA LEU A 81 -10.51 -22.67 0.04
C LEU A 81 -11.92 -22.27 0.44
N ASP A 82 -12.92 -22.36 -0.45
CA ASP A 82 -14.32 -22.03 -0.12
C ASP A 82 -14.91 -22.98 0.95
N GLY A 83 -14.39 -24.21 1.04
CA GLY A 83 -14.75 -25.18 2.08
C GLY A 83 -14.01 -24.99 3.41
N ILE A 84 -12.96 -24.16 3.43
CA ILE A 84 -12.09 -23.94 4.60
C ILE A 84 -12.37 -22.56 5.23
N ILE A 85 -12.53 -21.54 4.38
CA ILE A 85 -12.73 -20.16 4.80
C ILE A 85 -14.21 -19.83 4.62
N PRO A 86 -14.96 -19.61 5.71
CA PRO A 86 -16.36 -19.25 5.59
C PRO A 86 -16.53 -17.90 4.88
N MET A 87 -17.56 -17.79 4.05
CA MET A 87 -17.77 -16.63 3.16
C MET A 87 -17.77 -15.28 3.87
N TRP A 88 -18.27 -15.21 5.11
CA TRP A 88 -18.28 -13.96 5.90
C TRP A 88 -16.90 -13.46 6.32
N LEU A 89 -15.89 -14.34 6.36
CA LEU A 89 -14.51 -13.95 6.64
C LEU A 89 -13.78 -13.49 5.36
N ASN A 90 -14.33 -13.84 4.20
CA ASN A 90 -13.75 -13.59 2.88
C ASN A 90 -14.42 -12.41 2.15
N HIS A 91 -15.27 -11.65 2.84
CA HIS A 91 -15.96 -10.45 2.35
C HIS A 91 -15.69 -9.29 3.30
#